data_AF-A0A968ZN67-F1
#
_entry.id   AF-A0A968ZN67-F1
#
_cell.length_a   1.000
_cell.length_b   1.000
_cell.length_c   1.000
_cell.angle_alpha   90.00
_cell.angle_beta   90.00
_cell.angle_gamma   90.00
#
_symmetry.space_group_name_H-M   'P 1'
#
loop_
_entity.id
_entity.type
_entity.pdbx_description
1 polymer ?
#
loop_
_entity_poly.entity_id
_entity_poly.type
_entity_poly.pdbx_seq_one_letter_code
_entity_poly.pdbx_strand_id
1 'polypeptide(L)' 'MTIKEQITARIESLQENELNELFEIIESFVKSKSGSQVSQEKPSLMSRLRKIEIDAPADFSTNLDQYLNGEKTIE' A
#
# COMPACT_ATOMS: atom_id res chain seq x y z
N MET A 1 12.34 -33.04 -9.20
CA MET A 1 11.71 -32.83 -7.89
C MET A 1 11.15 -31.44 -7.84
N THR A 2 9.91 -31.30 -7.39
CA THR A 2 9.28 -29.99 -7.19
C THR A 2 9.64 -29.45 -5.79
N ILE A 3 9.61 -28.13 -5.61
CA ILE A 3 9.83 -27.51 -4.27
C ILE A 3 8.81 -28.04 -3.25
N LYS A 4 7.59 -28.34 -3.70
CA LYS A 4 6.54 -28.92 -2.86
C LYS A 4 6.93 -30.29 -2.30
N GLU A 5 7.53 -31.17 -3.11
CA GLU A 5 8.02 -32.50 -2.68
C GLU A 5 9.16 -32.39 -1.66
N GLN A 6 10.05 -31.41 -1.81
CA GLN A 6 11.14 -31.19 -0.86
C GLN A 6 10.62 -30.66 0.49
N ILE A 7 9.61 -29.80 0.47
CA ILE A 7 8.96 -29.27 1.67
C ILE A 7 8.25 -30.41 2.42
N THR A 8 7.49 -31.27 1.74
CA THR A 8 6.77 -32.38 2.39
C THR A 8 7.72 -33.37 3.06
N ALA A 9 8.80 -33.76 2.38
CA ALA A 9 9.79 -34.68 2.95
C ALA A 9 10.48 -34.10 4.19
N ARG A 10 10.66 -32.77 4.25
CA ARG A 10 11.25 -32.13 5.42
C ARG A 10 10.26 -32.02 6.58
N ILE A 11 8.98 -31.76 6.29
CA ILE A 11 7.90 -31.71 7.28
C ILE A 11 7.70 -33.06 7.96
N GLU A 12 7.75 -34.17 7.21
CA GLU A 12 7.60 -35.54 7.75
C GLU A 12 8.71 -35.94 8.73
N SER A 13 9.86 -35.24 8.70
CA SER A 13 10.99 -35.49 9.60
C SER A 13 10.93 -34.71 10.92
N LEU A 14 9.97 -33.80 11.09
CA LEU A 14 9.84 -32.92 12.25
C LEU A 14 8.96 -33.52 13.34
N GLN A 15 9.19 -33.10 14.58
CA GLN A 15 8.35 -33.45 15.73
C GLN A 15 7.15 -32.49 15.86
N GLU A 16 6.09 -32.92 16.58
CA GLU A 16 4.84 -32.15 16.72
C GLU A 16 5.05 -30.71 17.24
N ASN A 17 6.00 -30.52 18.16
CA ASN A 17 6.31 -29.18 18.69
C ASN A 17 6.92 -28.26 17.61
N GLU A 18 7.81 -28.81 16.77
CA GLU A 18 8.43 -28.08 15.66
C GLU A 18 7.44 -27.82 14.53
N LEU A 19 6.46 -28.72 14.35
CA LEU A 19 5.35 -28.57 13.41
C LEU A 19 4.42 -27.40 13.81
N ASN A 20 4.15 -27.23 15.11
CA ASN A 20 3.37 -26.10 15.61
C ASN A 20 4.08 -24.77 15.36
N GLU A 21 5.38 -24.67 15.65
CA GLU A 21 6.17 -23.47 15.35
C GLU A 21 6.20 -23.17 13.85
N LEU A 22 6.37 -24.21 13.02
CA LEU A 22 6.35 -24.06 11.57
C LEU A 22 4.97 -23.60 11.06
N PHE A 23 3.89 -24.10 11.66
CA PHE A 23 2.53 -23.70 11.31
C PHE A 23 2.30 -22.21 11.60
N GLU A 24 2.75 -21.68 12.75
CA GLU A 24 2.65 -20.25 13.04
C GLU A 24 3.44 -19.39 12.04
N ILE A 25 4.63 -19.85 11.63
CA ILE A 25 5.43 -19.17 10.61
C ILE A 25 4.71 -19.18 9.25
N ILE A 26 4.12 -20.31 8.84
CA ILE A 26 3.36 -20.40 7.60
C ILE A 26 2.10 -19.54 7.66
N GLU A 27 1.37 -19.55 8.77
CA GLU A 27 0.23 -18.67 9.04
C GLU A 27 0.62 -17.20 8.91
N SER A 28 1.73 -16.77 9.51
CA SER A 28 2.23 -15.40 9.40
C SER A 28 2.69 -15.06 7.97
N PHE A 29 3.29 -16.01 7.26
CA PHE A 29 3.69 -15.86 5.86
C PHE A 29 2.48 -15.74 4.93
N VAL A 30 1.45 -16.55 5.15
CA VAL A 30 0.19 -16.46 4.41
C VAL A 30 -0.54 -15.17 4.77
N LYS A 31 -0.62 -14.79 6.04
CA LYS A 31 -1.22 -13.52 6.48
C LYS A 31 -0.49 -12.30 5.95
N SER A 32 0.84 -12.32 5.85
CA SER A 32 1.60 -11.24 5.23
C SER A 32 1.40 -11.18 3.71
N LYS A 33 1.29 -12.32 3.04
CA LYS A 33 0.98 -12.40 1.60
C LYS A 33 -0.47 -12.00 1.27
N SER A 34 -1.42 -12.40 2.11
CA SER A 34 -2.84 -12.07 2.01
C SER A 34 -3.13 -10.64 2.48
N GLY A 35 -2.42 -10.16 3.51
CA GLY A 35 -2.45 -8.77 4.00
C GLY A 35 -1.81 -7.78 3.03
N SER A 36 -0.93 -8.25 2.14
CA SER A 36 -0.44 -7.48 1.00
C SER A 36 -1.50 -7.24 -0.09
N GLN A 37 -2.66 -7.93 -0.03
CA GLN A 37 -3.77 -7.73 -0.97
C GLN A 37 -4.94 -6.92 -0.40
N VAL A 38 -4.94 -6.56 0.90
CA VAL A 38 -6.07 -5.81 1.49
C VAL A 38 -5.82 -4.30 1.56
N SER A 39 -4.58 -3.78 1.58
CA SER A 39 -4.36 -2.31 1.61
C SER A 39 -2.97 -1.84 1.18
N GLN A 40 -2.42 -2.37 0.09
CA GLN A 40 -1.39 -1.66 -0.67
C GLN A 40 -1.84 -1.45 -2.11
N GLU A 41 -3.07 -0.96 -2.28
CA GLU A 41 -3.35 -0.17 -3.47
C GLU A 41 -2.34 0.98 -3.45
N LYS A 42 -1.37 0.96 -4.39
CA LYS A 42 -0.60 2.16 -4.70
C LYS A 42 -1.62 3.30 -4.75
N PRO A 43 -1.44 4.37 -3.94
CA PRO A 43 -2.47 5.39 -3.81
C PRO A 43 -2.84 5.81 -5.22
N SER A 44 -4.13 5.67 -5.55
CA SER A 44 -4.64 5.97 -6.88
C SER A 44 -4.17 7.37 -7.27
N LEU A 45 -4.06 7.65 -8.57
CA LEU A 45 -3.69 8.99 -9.03
C LEU A 45 -4.57 10.06 -8.36
N MET A 46 -5.87 9.79 -8.20
CA MET A 46 -6.81 10.66 -7.50
C MET A 46 -6.49 10.81 -5.99
N SER A 47 -6.10 9.72 -5.32
CA SER A 47 -5.67 9.75 -3.92
C SER A 47 -4.39 10.56 -3.71
N ARG A 48 -3.52 10.66 -4.73
CA ARG A 48 -2.32 11.51 -4.70
C ARG A 48 -2.66 12.96 -4.98
N LEU A 49 -3.48 13.22 -5.99
CA LEU A 49 -3.95 14.56 -6.34
C LEU A 49 -4.72 15.22 -5.18
N ARG A 50 -5.50 14.44 -4.43
CA ARG A 50 -6.24 14.95 -3.25
C ARG A 50 -5.36 15.47 -2.12
N LYS A 51 -4.08 15.09 -2.09
CA LYS A 51 -3.11 15.56 -1.09
C LYS A 51 -2.44 16.88 -1.50
N ILE A 52 -2.67 17.35 -2.73
CA ILE A 52 -2.15 18.64 -3.18
C ILE A 52 -3.10 19.71 -2.65
N GLU A 53 -2.60 20.52 -1.73
CA GLU A 53 -3.29 21.71 -1.24
C GLU A 53 -2.73 22.92 -1.99
N ILE A 54 -3.62 23.79 -2.46
CA ILE A 54 -3.25 25.04 -3.12
C ILE A 54 -3.49 26.15 -2.11
N ASP A 55 -2.40 26.76 -1.64
CA ASP A 55 -2.47 27.96 -0.81
C ASP A 55 -2.76 29.16 -1.73
N ALA A 56 -4.02 29.57 -1.77
CA ALA A 56 -4.49 30.65 -2.63
C ALA A 56 -5.65 31.43 -1.98
N PRO A 57 -5.91 32.67 -2.43
CA PRO A 57 -7.04 33.46 -1.96
C PRO A 57 -8.39 32.74 -2.15
N ALA A 58 -9.37 33.05 -1.29
CA ALA A 58 -10.69 32.41 -1.29
C ALA A 58 -11.42 32.52 -2.65
N ASP A 59 -11.06 33.50 -3.48
CA ASP A 59 -11.65 33.75 -4.79
C ASP A 59 -10.75 33.35 -5.97
N PHE A 60 -9.70 32.55 -5.71
CA PHE A 60 -8.74 32.10 -6.73
C PHE A 60 -9.41 31.29 -7.84
N SER A 61 -10.30 30.36 -7.48
CA SER A 61 -11.00 29.51 -8.46
C SER A 61 -11.91 30.31 -9.40
N THR A 62 -12.52 31.38 -8.90
CA THR A 62 -13.44 32.22 -9.69
C THR A 62 -12.72 33.27 -10.52
N ASN A 63 -11.49 33.65 -10.15
CA ASN A 63 -10.72 34.71 -10.82
C ASN A 63 -9.36 34.22 -11.35
N LEU A 64 -9.23 32.93 -11.69
CA LEU A 64 -7.96 32.31 -12.09
C LEU A 64 -7.24 33.11 -13.18
N ASP A 65 -7.97 33.54 -14.22
CA ASP A 65 -7.41 34.29 -15.34
C ASP A 65 -6.80 35.64 -14.91
N GLN A 66 -7.43 36.32 -13.94
CA GLN A 66 -6.94 37.60 -13.44
C GLN A 66 -5.64 37.45 -12.66
N TYR A 67 -5.50 36.36 -11.89
CA TYR A 67 -4.25 36.03 -11.19
C TYR A 67 -3.15 35.60 -12.18
N LEU A 68 -3.49 34.85 -13.23
CA LEU A 68 -2.52 34.42 -14.25
C LEU A 68 -2.02 35.57 -15.13
N ASN A 69 -2.89 36.53 -15.45
CA ASN A 69 -2.55 37.70 -16.27
C ASN A 69 -1.95 38.85 -15.47
N GLY A 70 -1.84 38.72 -14.14
CA GLY A 70 -1.27 39.74 -13.25
C GLY A 70 -2.19 40.95 -13.00
N GLU A 71 -3.46 40.86 -13.37
CA GLU A 71 -4.48 41.87 -13.05
C GLU A 71 -4.85 41.85 -11.57
N LYS A 72 -4.64 40.70 -10.91
CA LYS A 72 -4.88 40.52 -9.49
C LYS A 72 -3.67 39.89 -8.82
N THR A 73 -3.25 40.48 -7.71
CA THR A 73 -2.09 40.03 -6.92
C THR A 73 -2.52 39.51 -5.57
N ILE A 74 -1.74 38.58 -5.04
CA ILE A 74 -1.85 38.12 -3.65
C ILE A 74 -1.10 39.19 -2.82
N GLU A 75 -1.79 39.94 -1.96
CA GLU A 75 -1.17 40.87 -1.00
C GLU A 75 -0.65 40.15 0.25
#